data_AF-A0A9E2BL10-F1
#
_entry.id   AF-A0A9E2BL10-F1
#
_cell.length_a   1.000
_cell.length_b   1.000
_cell.length_c   1.000
_cell.angle_alpha   90.00
_cell.angle_beta   90.00
_cell.angle_gamma   90.00
#
_symmetry.space_group_name_H-M   'P 1'
#
loop_
_entity.id
_entity.type
_entity.pdbx_description
1 polymer ?
#
loop_
_entity_poly.entity_id
_entity_poly.type
_entity_poly.pdbx_seq_one_letter_code
_entity_poly.pdbx_strand_id
1 'polypeptide(L)'
;MEKALRALKYRVTAELLGKDVPPFETSEELAPGLEGRETAFASAQAAYEEWKFELAQELGIPLQRGYNGHLTSREAGQLGGHIGGQMVRRMIRYAQEEMARGRRI
;
A
#
# COMPACT_ATOMS: atom_id res chain seq x y z
N MET A 1 10.96 -14.72 2.72
CA MET A 1 11.09 -13.46 1.95
C MET A 1 9.75 -12.91 1.48
N GLU A 2 9.02 -13.62 0.60
CA GLU A 2 7.79 -13.10 -0.04
C GLU A 2 6.67 -12.70 0.95
N LYS A 3 6.48 -13.50 2.02
CA LYS A 3 5.49 -13.20 3.08
C LYS A 3 5.79 -11.91 3.84
N ALA A 4 7.07 -11.66 4.15
CA ALA A 4 7.50 -10.45 4.85
C ALA A 4 7.28 -9.19 3.98
N LEU A 5 7.55 -9.30 2.68
CA LEU A 5 7.30 -8.21 1.74
C LEU A 5 5.80 -7.91 1.59
N ARG A 6 4.94 -8.93 1.55
CA ARG A 6 3.48 -8.75 1.55
C ARG A 6 3.00 -8.03 2.82
N ALA A 7 3.47 -8.46 3.99
CA ALA A 7 3.11 -7.84 5.27
C ALA A 7 3.56 -6.37 5.34
N LEU A 8 4.77 -6.07 4.84
CA LEU A 8 5.28 -4.70 4.79
C LEU A 8 4.48 -3.81 3.84
N LYS A 9 4.17 -4.30 2.63
CA LYS A 9 3.31 -3.57 1.66
C LYS A 9 1.95 -3.25 2.27
N TYR A 10 1.35 -4.23 2.95
CA TYR A 10 0.05 -4.06 3.59
C TYR A 10 0.07 -2.99 4.69
N ARG A 11 1.07 -3.03 5.58
CA ARG A 11 1.25 -2.04 6.65
C ARG A 11 1.40 -0.63 6.12
N VAL A 12 2.20 -0.46 5.07
CA VAL A 12 2.44 0.85 4.44
C VAL A 12 1.18 1.39 3.76
N THR A 13 0.42 0.53 3.09
CA THR A 13 -0.87 0.91 2.49
C THR A 13 -1.87 1.32 3.57
N ALA A 14 -1.96 0.59 4.68
CA ALA A 14 -2.83 0.95 5.79
C ALA A 14 -2.50 2.33 6.39
N GLU A 15 -1.21 2.60 6.65
CA GLU A 15 -0.74 3.89 7.16
C GLU A 15 -1.06 5.04 6.20
N LEU A 16 -0.85 4.84 4.90
CA LEU A 16 -1.12 5.85 3.86
C LEU A 16 -2.60 6.24 3.79
N LEU A 17 -3.49 5.27 3.97
CA LEU A 17 -4.93 5.46 3.84
C LEU A 17 -5.59 5.92 5.15
N GLY A 18 -4.83 6.06 6.23
CA GLY A 18 -5.34 6.48 7.54
C GLY A 18 -6.43 5.54 8.10
N LYS A 19 -6.53 4.30 7.60
CA LYS A 19 -7.47 3.30 8.13
C LYS A 19 -6.73 2.44 9.16
N ASP A 20 -7.34 2.27 10.34
CA ASP A 20 -6.91 1.29 11.32
C ASP A 20 -7.12 -0.11 10.75
N VAL A 21 -6.10 -0.58 10.04
CA VAL A 21 -6.05 -1.92 9.53
C VAL A 21 -5.33 -2.76 10.58
N PRO A 22 -5.96 -3.82 11.11
CA PRO A 22 -5.38 -4.60 12.19
C PRO A 22 -3.98 -5.07 11.79
N PRO A 23 -2.98 -4.94 12.69
CA PRO A 23 -1.63 -5.39 12.41
C PRO A 23 -1.68 -6.87 12.03
N PHE A 24 -1.01 -7.24 10.94
CA PHE A 24 -0.68 -8.64 10.72
C PHE A 24 0.28 -9.04 11.83
N GLU A 25 -0.25 -9.69 12.87
CA GLU A 25 0.56 -10.18 13.97
C GLU A 25 1.66 -11.09 13.41
N THR A 26 2.88 -10.78 13.85
CA THR A 26 4.10 -11.45 13.47
C THR A 26 4.03 -12.94 13.81
N SER A 27 4.12 -13.78 12.78
CA SER A 27 4.66 -15.14 12.73
C SER A 27 4.27 -16.25 13.74
N GLU A 28 3.49 -16.04 14.81
CA GLU A 28 3.25 -17.12 15.80
C GLU A 28 1.83 -17.70 15.90
N GLU A 29 0.79 -17.09 15.32
CA GLU A 29 -0.54 -17.73 15.27
C GLU A 29 -0.99 -18.05 13.83
N LEU A 30 -0.57 -19.24 13.42
CA LEU A 30 -1.19 -20.01 12.35
C LEU A 30 -2.46 -20.70 12.89
N ALA A 31 -3.40 -19.92 13.44
CA ALA A 31 -4.72 -20.43 13.84
C ALA A 31 -5.59 -20.69 12.57
N PRO A 32 -6.38 -21.76 12.55
CA PRO A 32 -7.15 -22.17 11.37
C PRO A 32 -8.30 -21.21 11.09
N GLY A 33 -8.38 -20.68 9.86
CA GLY A 33 -9.46 -19.82 9.39
C GLY A 33 -8.98 -18.77 8.38
N LEU A 34 -9.26 -18.98 7.10
CA LEU A 34 -8.82 -18.11 5.99
C LEU A 34 -9.82 -16.98 5.68
N GLU A 35 -11.05 -17.08 6.18
CA GLU A 35 -12.20 -16.23 5.77
C GLU A 35 -12.07 -14.75 6.20
N GLY A 36 -11.36 -14.45 7.30
CA GLY A 36 -11.13 -13.08 7.76
C GLY A 36 -9.98 -12.34 7.10
N ARG A 37 -9.10 -13.03 6.35
CA ARG A 37 -7.86 -12.45 5.78
C ARG A 37 -8.05 -11.90 4.37
N GLU A 38 -8.88 -12.53 3.55
CA GLU A 38 -9.20 -12.03 2.21
C GLU A 38 -10.01 -10.73 2.28
N THR A 39 -10.92 -10.61 3.25
CA THR A 39 -11.78 -9.44 3.43
C THR A 39 -11.00 -8.19 3.81
N ALA A 40 -10.01 -8.31 4.70
CA ALA A 40 -9.15 -7.20 5.10
C ALA A 40 -8.19 -6.75 3.98
N PHE A 41 -7.71 -7.68 3.16
CA PHE A 41 -6.91 -7.37 1.97
C PHE A 41 -7.76 -6.69 0.88
N ALA A 42 -8.95 -7.22 0.60
CA ALA A 42 -9.88 -6.64 -0.35
C ALA A 42 -10.31 -5.22 0.06
N SER A 43 -10.54 -4.98 1.36
CA SER A 43 -10.86 -3.66 1.91
C SER A 43 -9.72 -2.66 1.73
N ALA A 44 -8.48 -3.05 2.03
CA ALA A 44 -7.31 -2.20 1.80
C ALA A 44 -7.10 -1.89 0.31
N GLN A 45 -7.35 -2.86 -0.57
CA GLN A 45 -7.24 -2.68 -2.01
C GLN A 45 -8.33 -1.74 -2.55
N ALA A 46 -9.57 -1.85 -2.06
CA ALA A 46 -10.65 -0.93 -2.42
C ALA A 46 -10.35 0.50 -1.97
N ALA A 47 -9.89 0.68 -0.73
CA ALA A 47 -9.52 1.99 -0.19
C ALA A 47 -8.32 2.60 -0.95
N TYR A 48 -7.34 1.78 -1.34
CA TYR A 48 -6.23 2.22 -2.18
C TYR A 48 -6.70 2.70 -3.56
N GLU A 49 -7.63 1.96 -4.18
CA GLU A 49 -8.18 2.36 -5.47
C GLU A 49 -8.93 3.69 -5.37
N GLU A 50 -9.73 3.89 -4.34
CA GLU A 50 -10.44 5.16 -4.09
C GLU A 50 -9.47 6.33 -3.89
N TRP A 51 -8.48 6.17 -3.01
CA TRP A 51 -7.45 7.19 -2.76
C TRP A 51 -6.66 7.56 -4.02
N LYS A 52 -6.37 6.60 -4.90
CA LYS A 52 -5.72 6.88 -6.20
C LYS A 52 -6.57 7.82 -7.07
N PHE A 53 -7.89 7.65 -7.08
CA PHE A 53 -8.79 8.54 -7.82
C PHE A 53 -8.93 9.91 -7.15
N GLU A 54 -8.98 9.97 -5.83
CA GLU A 54 -8.97 11.24 -5.08
C GLU A 54 -7.72 12.05 -5.37
N LEU A 55 -6.54 11.41 -5.25
CA LEU A 55 -5.26 12.04 -5.55
C LEU A 55 -5.17 12.49 -7.01
N ALA A 56 -5.71 11.72 -7.95
CA ALA A 56 -5.76 12.15 -9.35
C ALA A 56 -6.62 13.41 -9.53
N GLN A 57 -7.76 13.51 -8.83
CA GLN A 57 -8.60 14.71 -8.83
C GLN A 57 -7.87 15.91 -8.23
N GLU A 58 -7.17 15.74 -7.10
CA GLU A 58 -6.37 16.80 -6.47
C GLU A 58 -5.27 17.34 -7.40
N LEU A 59 -4.66 16.44 -8.19
CA LEU A 59 -3.61 16.80 -9.15
C LEU A 59 -4.15 17.29 -10.50
N GLY A 60 -5.48 17.31 -10.69
CA GLY A 60 -6.11 17.70 -11.96
C GLY A 60 -5.85 16.70 -13.10
N ILE A 61 -5.52 15.46 -12.79
CA ILE A 61 -5.21 14.40 -13.77
C ILE A 61 -6.51 13.68 -14.13
N PRO A 62 -6.90 13.58 -15.42
CA PRO A 62 -8.15 12.97 -15.84
C PRO A 62 -8.08 11.43 -15.83
N LEU A 63 -7.92 10.85 -14.64
CA LEU A 63 -7.87 9.41 -14.45
C LEU A 63 -9.27 8.79 -14.53
N GLN A 64 -9.45 7.79 -15.38
CA GLN A 64 -10.69 7.04 -15.53
C GLN A 64 -10.54 5.56 -15.17
N ARG A 65 -11.66 4.89 -14.85
CA ARG A 65 -11.66 3.43 -14.70
C ARG A 65 -11.45 2.81 -16.09
N GLY A 66 -10.45 1.93 -16.24
CA GLY A 66 -10.13 1.29 -17.51
C GLY A 66 -8.92 1.90 -18.22
N TYR A 67 -9.04 2.14 -19.52
CA TYR A 67 -7.91 2.55 -20.36
C TYR A 67 -7.55 4.03 -20.19
N ASN A 68 -6.30 4.32 -19.81
CA ASN A 68 -5.80 5.69 -19.58
C ASN A 68 -4.67 6.07 -20.54
N GLY A 69 -4.62 5.49 -21.75
CA GLY A 69 -3.52 5.76 -22.71
C GLY A 69 -3.53 7.16 -23.34
N HIS A 70 -4.56 7.97 -23.05
CA HIS A 70 -4.59 9.38 -23.41
C HIS A 70 -3.84 10.27 -22.40
N LEU A 71 -3.48 9.75 -21.22
CA LEU A 71 -2.67 10.49 -20.25
C LEU A 71 -1.27 10.72 -20.82
N THR A 72 -0.76 11.94 -20.66
CA THR A 72 0.63 12.23 -20.99
C THR A 72 1.57 11.48 -20.05
N SER A 73 2.80 11.20 -20.51
CA SER A 73 3.82 10.57 -19.66
C SER A 73 4.11 11.37 -18.38
N ARG A 74 3.93 12.70 -18.43
CA ARG A 74 4.07 13.57 -17.28
C ARG A 74 2.97 13.34 -16.25
N GLU A 75 1.71 13.27 -16.66
CA GLU A 75 0.57 13.02 -15.76
C GLU A 75 0.64 11.63 -15.15
N ALA A 76 0.90 10.59 -15.96
CA ALA A 76 1.07 9.23 -15.47
C ALA A 76 2.25 9.11 -14.49
N GLY A 77 3.37 9.76 -14.82
CA GLY A 77 4.56 9.81 -13.98
C GLY A 77 4.33 10.57 -12.67
N GLN A 78 3.59 11.69 -12.71
CA GLN A 78 3.24 12.46 -11.53
C GLN A 78 2.39 11.63 -10.58
N LEU A 79 1.24 11.10 -11.05
CA LEU A 79 0.35 10.28 -10.23
C LEU A 79 1.07 9.05 -9.67
N GLY A 80 1.76 8.28 -10.53
CA GLY A 80 2.49 7.09 -10.13
C GLY A 80 3.64 7.40 -9.16
N GLY A 81 4.33 8.53 -9.33
CA GLY A 81 5.39 9.00 -8.45
C GLY A 81 4.89 9.41 -7.07
N HIS A 82 3.73 10.09 -6.99
CA HIS A 82 3.12 10.44 -5.70
C HIS A 82 2.71 9.18 -4.93
N ILE A 83 2.10 8.21 -5.59
CA ILE A 83 1.64 6.97 -4.95
C ILE A 83 2.81 6.06 -4.60
N GLY A 84 3.55 5.61 -5.62
CA GLY A 84 4.63 4.65 -5.48
C GLY A 84 5.82 5.20 -4.70
N GLY A 85 6.15 6.49 -4.89
CA GLY A 85 7.25 7.14 -4.16
C GLY A 85 6.97 7.24 -2.66
N GLN A 86 5.74 7.57 -2.27
CA GLN A 86 5.35 7.61 -0.85
C GLN A 86 5.35 6.22 -0.21
N MET A 87 4.94 5.19 -0.96
CA MET A 87 5.02 3.79 -0.52
C MET A 87 6.47 3.36 -0.30
N VAL A 88 7.35 3.58 -1.27
CA VAL A 88 8.76 3.16 -1.18
C VAL A 88 9.47 3.88 -0.03
N ARG A 89 9.26 5.19 0.15
CA ARG A 89 9.84 5.94 1.27
C ARG A 89 9.44 5.36 2.63
N ARG A 90 8.17 5.00 2.82
CA ARG A 90 7.68 4.38 4.06
C ARG A 90 8.21 2.96 4.25
N MET A 91 8.25 2.15 3.19
CA MET A 91 8.83 0.80 3.25
C MET A 91 10.30 0.85 3.69
N ILE A 92 11.09 1.79 3.14
CA ILE A 92 12.48 2.00 3.53
C ILE A 92 12.58 2.43 4.98
N ARG A 93 11.74 3.38 5.42
CA ARG A 93 11.70 3.83 6.81
C ARG A 93 11.44 2.66 7.77
N TYR A 94 10.43 1.85 7.50
CA TYR A 94 10.14 0.66 8.30
C TYR A 94 11.30 -0.34 8.32
N ALA A 95 11.93 -0.59 7.16
CA ALA A 95 13.09 -1.46 7.10
C ALA A 95 14.25 -0.93 7.97
N GLN A 96 14.51 0.39 7.92
CA GLN A 96 15.52 1.04 8.75
C GLN A 96 15.19 0.95 10.24
N GLU A 97 13.93 1.16 10.64
CA GLU A 97 13.48 1.02 12.02
C GLU A 97 13.64 -0.41 12.55
N GLU A 98 13.33 -1.43 11.74
CA GLU A 98 13.52 -2.84 12.10
C GLU A 98 15.01 -3.20 12.24
N MET A 99 15.85 -2.69 11.33
CA MET A 99 17.31 -2.84 11.42
C MET A 99 17.87 -2.17 12.69
N ALA A 100 17.37 -0.98 13.04
CA ALA A 100 17.76 -0.27 14.25
C ALA A 100 17.34 -1.00 15.54
N ARG A 101 16.21 -1.73 15.51
CA ARG A 101 15.75 -2.60 16.62
C ARG A 101 16.54 -3.91 16.76
N GLY A 102 17.59 -4.12 15.95
CA GLY A 102 18.45 -5.30 16.05
C GLY A 102 17.82 -6.60 15.51
N ARG A 103 16.66 -6.51 14.84
CA ARG A 103 16.05 -7.65 14.16
C ARG A 103 16.82 -7.86 12.86
N ARG A 104 17.87 -8.68 12.89
CA ARG A 104 18.56 -9.13 11.67
C ARG A 104 17.52 -9.83 10.79
N ILE A 105 17.25 -9.23 9.63
CA ILE A 105 16.42 -9.74 8.54
C ILE A 105 16.90 -11.09 8.01
#